data_AF-A0AAD2FDT9-F1
#
_entry.id   AF-A0AAD2FDT9-F1
#
_cell.length_a   1.000
_cell.length_b   1.000
_cell.length_c   1.000
_cell.angle_alpha   90.00
_cell.angle_beta   90.00
_cell.angle_gamma   90.00
#
_symmetry.space_group_name_H-M   'P 1'
#
loop_
_entity.id
_entity.type
_entity.pdbx_description
1 polymer ?
#
loop_
_entity_poly.entity_id
_entity_poly.type
_entity_poly.pdbx_seq_one_letter_code
_entity_poly.pdbx_strand_id
1 'polypeptide(L)'
;MQSYPNVHFKDNIIERMGGSSSLNMLVVSFCENIKDDPSLAQYFGNFAFKDLSVLEEELLMAALVESEGENDIQSRRSRVALRHFRLFESGLNEHHFDRISKHLKYALEDCWAPEDVIQDCGRHFAGLRPLFEHQ
;
A
#
# COMPACT_ATOMS: atom_id res chain seq x y z
N MET A 1 -18.40 -3.39 5.48
CA MET A 1 -17.06 -3.57 6.06
C MET A 1 -16.51 -4.86 5.48
N GLN A 2 -15.40 -4.80 4.74
CA GLN A 2 -14.82 -5.98 4.12
C GLN A 2 -14.16 -6.81 5.24
N SER A 3 -14.56 -8.07 5.36
CA SER A 3 -13.94 -9.03 6.26
C SER A 3 -12.88 -9.78 5.48
N TYR A 4 -11.69 -9.98 6.06
CA TYR A 4 -10.61 -10.77 5.47
C TYR A 4 -10.49 -12.11 6.21
N PRO A 5 -11.48 -13.02 6.09
CA PRO A 5 -11.40 -14.31 6.76
C PRO A 5 -10.21 -15.10 6.22
N ASN A 6 -9.39 -15.63 7.13
CA ASN A 6 -8.21 -16.48 6.84
C ASN A 6 -7.02 -15.79 6.14
N VAL A 7 -6.90 -14.45 6.25
CA VAL A 7 -5.69 -13.74 5.83
C VAL A 7 -4.73 -13.62 7.01
N HIS A 8 -3.52 -14.13 6.87
CA HIS A 8 -2.44 -13.95 7.83
C HIS A 8 -1.55 -12.79 7.40
N PHE A 9 -1.35 -11.83 8.30
CA PHE A 9 -0.48 -10.68 8.05
C PHE A 9 0.89 -10.91 8.66
N LYS A 10 1.93 -10.52 7.93
CA LYS A 10 3.32 -10.59 8.38
C LYS A 10 3.47 -9.87 9.71
N ASP A 11 4.24 -10.46 10.62
CA ASP A 11 4.54 -9.92 11.95
C ASP A 11 3.28 -9.56 12.78
N ASN A 12 2.11 -10.12 12.44
CA ASN A 12 0.81 -9.77 12.99
C ASN A 12 0.55 -8.26 13.01
N ILE A 13 1.01 -7.54 11.99
CA ILE A 13 0.98 -6.06 11.91
C ILE A 13 -0.45 -5.54 12.10
N ILE A 14 -1.43 -6.16 11.45
CA ILE A 14 -2.82 -5.67 11.50
C ILE A 14 -3.42 -5.90 12.89
N GLU A 15 -3.15 -7.03 13.52
CA GLU A 15 -3.57 -7.32 14.89
C GLU A 15 -2.95 -6.33 15.88
N ARG A 16 -1.65 -6.04 15.74
CA ARG A 16 -0.93 -5.05 16.56
C ARG A 16 -1.44 -3.62 16.36
N MET A 17 -2.02 -3.33 15.19
CA MET A 17 -2.65 -2.04 14.87
C MET A 17 -4.11 -1.94 15.38
N GLY A 18 -4.69 -3.00 15.95
CA GLY A 18 -6.08 -3.02 16.44
C GLY A 18 -7.08 -3.75 15.54
N GLY A 19 -6.59 -4.52 14.56
CA GLY A 19 -7.38 -5.41 13.72
C GLY A 19 -7.91 -4.78 12.44
N SER A 20 -8.85 -5.47 11.78
CA SER A 20 -9.33 -5.12 10.44
C SER A 20 -9.99 -3.74 10.33
N SER A 21 -10.58 -3.22 11.41
CA SER A 21 -11.12 -1.86 11.44
C SER A 21 -10.03 -0.81 11.25
N SER A 22 -8.86 -1.02 11.88
CA SER A 22 -7.70 -0.13 11.73
C SER A 22 -7.12 -0.18 10.32
N LEU A 23 -7.13 -1.34 9.65
CA LEU A 23 -6.71 -1.45 8.26
C LEU A 23 -7.60 -0.60 7.32
N ASN A 24 -8.92 -0.62 7.52
CA ASN A 24 -9.82 0.21 6.72
C ASN A 24 -9.54 1.71 6.93
N MET A 25 -9.31 2.14 8.17
CA MET A 25 -8.95 3.53 8.48
C MET A 25 -7.59 3.91 7.89
N LEU A 26 -6.62 3.00 7.94
CA LEU A 26 -5.31 3.19 7.34
C LEU A 26 -5.43 3.44 5.83
N VAL A 27 -6.19 2.60 5.11
CA VAL A 27 -6.40 2.77 3.66
C VAL A 27 -7.04 4.12 3.35
N VAL A 28 -8.03 4.54 4.14
CA VAL A 28 -8.69 5.85 3.97
C VAL A 28 -7.69 6.99 4.14
N SER A 29 -6.98 7.05 5.27
CA SER A 29 -5.99 8.09 5.56
C SER A 29 -4.85 8.09 4.53
N PHE A 30 -4.42 6.91 4.08
CA PHE A 30 -3.40 6.77 3.06
C PHE A 30 -3.84 7.36 1.70
N CYS A 31 -5.08 7.10 1.29
CA CYS A 31 -5.65 7.68 0.07
C CYS A 31 -5.81 9.20 0.16
N GLU A 32 -6.23 9.72 1.32
CA GLU A 32 -6.33 11.16 1.56
C GLU A 32 -4.96 11.83 1.39
N ASN A 33 -3.93 11.28 2.04
CA ASN A 33 -2.55 11.78 1.92
C ASN A 33 -2.03 11.76 0.47
N ILE A 34 -2.33 10.71 -0.32
CA ILE A 34 -1.95 10.65 -1.74
C ILE A 34 -2.69 11.71 -2.56
N LYS A 35 -4.00 11.89 -2.36
CA LYS A 35 -4.80 12.84 -3.14
C LYS A 35 -4.44 14.29 -2.85
N ASP A 36 -4.01 14.56 -1.62
CA ASP A 36 -3.64 15.90 -1.18
C ASP A 36 -2.19 16.28 -1.59
N ASP A 37 -1.39 15.33 -2.10
CA ASP A 37 -0.04 15.61 -2.60
C ASP A 37 -0.06 16.11 -4.07
N PRO A 38 0.29 17.39 -4.33
CA PRO A 38 0.29 17.94 -5.69
C PRO A 38 1.29 17.24 -6.63
N SER A 39 2.35 16.63 -6.09
CA SER A 39 3.36 15.91 -6.89
C SER A 39 2.84 14.57 -7.44
N LEU A 40 1.79 14.03 -6.81
CA LEU A 40 1.14 12.79 -7.22
C LEU A 40 -0.15 13.03 -8.03
N ALA A 41 -0.60 14.30 -8.11
CA ALA A 41 -1.86 14.67 -8.76
C ALA A 41 -1.96 14.27 -10.24
N GLN A 42 -0.84 14.27 -10.98
CA GLN A 42 -0.84 13.84 -12.39
C GLN A 42 -1.19 12.35 -12.57
N TYR A 43 -0.96 11.52 -11.54
CA TYR A 43 -1.22 10.08 -11.56
C TYR A 43 -2.57 9.75 -10.92
N PHE A 44 -2.86 10.33 -9.76
CA PHE A 44 -4.00 9.93 -8.92
C PHE A 44 -5.09 11.01 -8.79
N GLY A 45 -4.88 12.22 -9.34
CA GLY A 45 -5.80 13.34 -9.17
C GLY A 45 -7.21 13.06 -9.71
N ASN A 46 -7.29 12.34 -10.84
CA ASN A 46 -8.55 11.97 -11.49
C ASN A 46 -9.19 10.68 -10.94
N PHE A 47 -8.54 9.96 -10.02
CA PHE A 47 -9.15 8.78 -9.43
C PHE A 47 -10.33 9.19 -8.55
N ALA A 48 -11.48 8.53 -8.75
CA ALA A 48 -12.51 8.50 -7.73
C ALA A 48 -11.92 7.86 -6.47
N PHE A 49 -12.28 8.38 -5.29
CA PHE A 49 -11.70 7.92 -4.02
C PHE A 49 -11.81 6.40 -3.87
N LYS A 50 -12.96 5.82 -4.22
CA LYS A 50 -13.20 4.38 -4.18
C LYS A 50 -12.20 3.57 -5.03
N ASP A 51 -11.87 4.06 -6.22
CA ASP A 51 -10.96 3.35 -7.12
C ASP A 51 -9.52 3.43 -6.60
N LEU A 52 -9.14 4.58 -6.02
CA LEU A 52 -7.85 4.74 -5.36
C LEU A 52 -7.75 3.84 -4.13
N SER A 53 -8.78 3.76 -3.30
CA SER A 53 -8.79 2.88 -2.12
C SER A 53 -8.59 1.42 -2.50
N VAL A 54 -9.22 0.94 -3.58
CA VAL A 54 -8.99 -0.43 -4.06
C VAL A 54 -7.55 -0.62 -4.53
N LEU A 55 -6.98 0.35 -5.25
CA LEU A 55 -5.61 0.27 -5.75
C LEU A 55 -4.58 0.23 -4.62
N GLU A 56 -4.71 1.12 -3.63
CA GLU A 56 -3.80 1.21 -2.50
C GLU A 56 -3.98 0.06 -1.50
N GLU A 57 -5.21 -0.44 -1.34
CA GLU A 57 -5.46 -1.68 -0.58
C GLU A 57 -4.76 -2.87 -1.24
N GLU A 58 -4.85 -3.04 -2.57
CA GLU A 58 -4.12 -4.10 -3.29
C GLU A 58 -2.61 -3.99 -3.09
N LEU A 59 -2.05 -2.77 -3.07
CA LEU A 59 -0.64 -2.51 -2.82
C LEU A 59 -0.24 -2.90 -1.39
N LEU A 60 -1.03 -2.49 -0.38
CA LEU A 60 -0.83 -2.87 1.01
C LEU A 60 -0.94 -4.39 1.22
N MET A 61 -1.92 -5.03 0.60
CA MET A 61 -2.10 -6.49 0.69
C MET A 61 -0.93 -7.25 0.07
N ALA A 62 -0.38 -6.76 -1.04
CA ALA A 62 0.80 -7.34 -1.65
C ALA A 62 2.05 -7.23 -0.74
N ALA A 63 2.15 -6.15 0.03
CA ALA A 63 3.24 -5.95 0.99
C ALA A 63 3.06 -6.76 2.29
N LEU A 64 1.87 -6.72 2.90
CA LEU A 64 1.69 -7.05 4.31
C LEU A 64 1.16 -8.47 4.56
N VAL A 65 0.54 -9.11 3.59
CA VAL A 65 0.00 -10.46 3.78
C VAL A 65 1.12 -11.49 3.64
N GLU A 66 1.11 -12.50 4.50
CA GLU A 66 2.04 -13.63 4.44
C GLU A 66 1.92 -14.36 3.11
N SER A 67 3.07 -14.84 2.63
CA SER A 67 3.16 -15.59 1.38
C SER A 67 3.40 -17.06 1.67
N GLU A 68 2.77 -17.93 0.88
CA GLU A 68 3.00 -19.37 0.91
C GLU A 68 4.31 -19.79 0.19
N GLY A 69 5.01 -18.84 -0.43
CA GLY A 69 6.31 -19.06 -1.08
C GLY A 69 6.60 -18.09 -2.23
N GLU A 70 7.69 -18.30 -2.95
CA GLU A 70 8.15 -17.38 -4.01
C GLU A 70 7.12 -17.21 -5.15
N ASN A 71 6.40 -18.27 -5.51
CA ASN A 71 5.38 -18.21 -6.55
C ASN A 71 4.21 -17.28 -6.18
N ASP A 72 3.79 -17.26 -4.92
CA ASP A 72 2.73 -16.37 -4.45
C ASP A 72 3.22 -14.91 -4.38
N ILE A 73 4.48 -14.69 -3.96
CA ILE A 73 5.13 -13.37 -4.02
C ILE A 73 5.12 -12.84 -5.46
N GLN A 74 5.56 -13.64 -6.42
CA GLN A 74 5.59 -13.24 -7.83
C GLN A 74 4.20 -12.98 -8.40
N SER A 75 3.21 -13.82 -8.07
CA SER A 75 1.84 -13.64 -8.50
C SER A 75 1.25 -12.32 -8.00
N ARG A 76 1.48 -11.96 -6.72
CA ARG A 76 1.04 -10.69 -6.13
C ARG A 76 1.71 -9.49 -6.80
N ARG A 77 3.03 -9.55 -6.97
CA ARG A 77 3.81 -8.52 -7.67
C ARG A 77 3.31 -8.31 -9.10
N SER A 78 3.04 -9.39 -9.82
CA SER A 78 2.49 -9.33 -11.18
C SER A 78 1.12 -8.68 -11.22
N ARG A 79 0.24 -8.96 -10.24
CA ARG A 79 -1.06 -8.30 -10.11
C ARG A 79 -0.92 -6.79 -9.85
N VAL A 80 -0.07 -6.40 -8.91
CA VAL A 80 0.23 -4.98 -8.64
C VAL A 80 0.74 -4.29 -9.91
N ALA A 81 1.70 -4.92 -10.61
CA ALA A 81 2.26 -4.37 -11.83
C ALA A 81 1.21 -4.16 -12.92
N LEU A 82 0.34 -5.15 -13.15
CA LEU A 82 -0.73 -5.07 -14.13
C LEU A 82 -1.74 -3.95 -13.79
N ARG A 83 -2.05 -3.77 -12.51
CA ARG A 83 -2.97 -2.74 -12.02
C ARG A 83 -2.42 -1.33 -12.15
N HIS A 84 -1.10 -1.18 -11.98
CA HIS A 84 -0.40 0.10 -12.08
C HIS A 84 0.14 0.38 -13.50
N PHE A 85 -0.03 -0.54 -14.45
CA PHE A 85 0.57 -0.45 -15.80
C PHE A 85 0.38 0.91 -16.47
N ARG A 86 -0.84 1.47 -16.47
CA ARG A 86 -1.09 2.78 -17.08
C ARG A 86 -0.44 3.94 -16.34
N LEU A 87 -0.29 3.83 -15.02
CA LEU A 87 0.38 4.85 -14.22
C LEU A 87 1.89 4.84 -14.50
N PHE A 88 2.45 3.64 -14.63
CA PHE A 88 3.85 3.48 -15.01
C PHE A 88 4.15 3.98 -16.42
N GLU A 89 3.31 3.65 -17.40
CA GLU A 89 3.39 4.22 -18.76
C GLU A 89 3.29 5.76 -18.76
N SER A 90 2.62 6.33 -17.74
CA SER A 90 2.52 7.78 -17.55
C SER A 90 3.72 8.38 -16.78
N GLY A 91 4.72 7.56 -16.41
CA GLY A 91 5.95 7.98 -15.74
C GLY A 91 5.94 7.82 -14.21
N LEU A 92 4.98 7.10 -13.62
CA LEU A 92 5.05 6.74 -12.20
C LEU A 92 6.26 5.83 -11.99
N ASN A 93 7.11 6.14 -11.00
CA ASN A 93 8.42 5.52 -10.84
C ASN A 93 8.86 5.50 -9.37
N GLU A 94 10.10 5.12 -9.11
CA GLU A 94 10.64 4.92 -7.77
C GLU A 94 10.72 6.21 -6.93
N HIS A 95 10.88 7.37 -7.55
CA HIS A 95 10.79 8.65 -6.83
C HIS A 95 9.37 8.90 -6.31
N HIS A 96 8.35 8.50 -7.07
CA HIS A 96 6.96 8.55 -6.64
C HIS A 96 6.66 7.48 -5.60
N PHE A 97 7.28 6.30 -5.71
CA PHE A 97 7.20 5.27 -4.68
C PHE A 97 7.71 5.76 -3.32
N ASP A 98 8.82 6.49 -3.29
CA ASP A 98 9.35 7.05 -2.04
C ASP A 98 8.36 8.07 -1.42
N ARG A 99 7.59 8.79 -2.25
CA ARG A 99 6.50 9.67 -1.79
C ARG A 99 5.30 8.89 -1.27
N ILE A 100 4.84 7.87 -2.01
CA ILE A 100 3.76 6.98 -1.60
C ILE A 100 4.12 6.30 -0.27
N SER A 101 5.34 5.80 -0.12
CA SER A 101 5.84 5.20 1.13
C SER A 101 5.82 6.18 2.30
N LYS A 102 6.14 7.45 2.04
CA LYS A 102 6.06 8.52 3.05
C LYS A 102 4.62 8.79 3.48
N HIS A 103 3.66 8.77 2.55
CA HIS A 103 2.23 8.93 2.85
C HIS A 103 1.65 7.75 3.61
N LEU A 104 2.14 6.54 3.34
CA LEU A 104 1.80 5.37 4.16
C LEU A 104 2.27 5.56 5.61
N LYS A 105 3.50 6.04 5.80
CA LYS A 105 4.02 6.34 7.14
C LYS A 105 3.12 7.36 7.87
N TYR A 106 2.74 8.46 7.21
CA TYR A 106 1.84 9.45 7.79
C TYR A 106 0.48 8.86 8.16
N ALA A 107 -0.09 8.02 7.28
CA ALA A 107 -1.36 7.36 7.57
C ALA A 107 -1.28 6.41 8.77
N LEU A 108 -0.16 5.71 8.95
CA LEU A 108 0.08 4.88 10.14
C LEU A 108 0.19 5.73 11.42
N GLU A 109 0.88 6.87 11.36
CA GLU A 109 0.98 7.83 12.48
C GLU A 109 -0.40 8.41 12.85
N ASP A 110 -1.20 8.80 11.85
CA ASP A 110 -2.57 9.30 12.03
C ASP A 110 -3.52 8.24 12.60
N CYS A 111 -3.26 6.97 12.29
CA CYS A 111 -3.96 5.82 12.87
C CYS A 111 -3.40 5.40 14.24
N TRP A 112 -2.47 6.18 14.82
CA TRP A 112 -1.85 5.91 16.12
C TRP A 112 -1.17 4.54 16.18
N ALA A 113 -0.65 4.08 15.03
CA ALA A 113 0.07 2.82 14.97
C ALA A 113 1.33 2.88 15.87
N PRO A 114 1.63 1.81 16.63
CA PRO A 114 2.88 1.72 17.38
C PRO A 114 4.11 1.89 16.48
N GLU A 115 5.19 2.47 17.01
CA GLU A 115 6.43 2.74 16.26
C GLU A 115 7.04 1.46 15.64
N ASP A 116 6.98 0.34 16.36
CA ASP A 116 7.43 -0.96 15.86
C ASP A 116 6.55 -1.47 14.70
N VAL A 117 5.25 -1.18 14.71
CA VAL A 117 4.33 -1.47 13.59
C VAL A 117 4.67 -0.60 12.38
N ILE A 118 4.96 0.68 12.59
CA ILE A 118 5.37 1.61 11.52
C ILE A 118 6.65 1.10 10.84
N GLN A 119 7.64 0.67 11.63
CA GLN A 119 8.90 0.14 11.12
C GLN A 119 8.72 -1.17 10.35
N ASP A 120 7.98 -2.14 10.90
CA ASP A 120 7.74 -3.41 10.22
C ASP A 120 6.93 -3.20 8.93
N CYS A 121 5.88 -2.37 8.97
CA CYS A 121 5.07 -2.05 7.79
C CYS A 121 5.91 -1.39 6.70
N GLY A 122 6.72 -0.38 7.06
CA GLY A 122 7.63 0.29 6.13
C GLY A 122 8.64 -0.67 5.49
N ARG A 123 9.21 -1.60 6.28
CA ARG A 123 10.13 -2.64 5.76
C ARG A 123 9.45 -3.54 4.72
N HIS A 124 8.25 -4.03 5.01
CA HIS A 124 7.52 -4.91 4.09
C HIS A 124 7.08 -4.17 2.83
N PHE A 125 6.62 -2.92 2.99
CA PHE A 125 6.19 -2.08 1.88
C PHE A 125 7.36 -1.76 0.93
N ALA A 126 8.55 -1.45 1.47
CA ALA A 126 9.76 -1.23 0.68
C ALA A 126 10.13 -2.42 -0.22
N GLY A 127 9.69 -3.64 0.11
CA GLY A 127 9.85 -4.82 -0.75
C GLY A 127 9.12 -4.75 -2.10
N LEU A 128 8.24 -3.77 -2.30
CA LEU A 128 7.56 -3.48 -3.56
C LEU A 128 8.31 -2.47 -4.43
N ARG A 129 9.30 -1.75 -3.90
CA ARG A 129 10.07 -0.72 -4.62
C ARG A 129 10.60 -1.17 -5.98
N PRO A 130 11.14 -2.41 -6.16
CA PRO A 130 11.64 -2.85 -7.46
C PRO A 130 10.60 -2.80 -8.59
N LEU A 131 9.31 -2.88 -8.28
CA LEU A 131 8.23 -2.74 -9.27
C LEU A 131 8.18 -1.34 -9.90
N PHE A 132 8.73 -0.33 -9.23
CA PHE A 132 8.71 1.06 -9.66
C PHE A 132 10.01 1.48 -10.36
N GLU A 133 11.03 0.62 -10.39
CA GLU A 133 12.33 0.89 -11.00
C GLU A 133 12.45 0.36 -12.45
N HIS A 134 11.65 -0.66 -12.82
CA HIS A 134 11.80 -1.43 -14.07
C HIS A 134 10.72 -1.10 -15.11
N GLN A 135 10.34 0.18 -15.22
CA GLN A 135 9.31 0.64 -16.16
C GLN A 135 9.95 1.18 -17.45
#